data_AF-A0A8S3U2I3-F1
#
_entry.id   AF-A0A8S3U2I3-F1
#
_cell.length_a   1.000
_cell.length_b   1.000
_cell.length_c   1.000
_cell.angle_alpha   90.00
_cell.angle_beta   90.00
_cell.angle_gamma   90.00
#
_symmetry.space_group_name_H-M   'P 1'
#
loop_
_entity.id
_entity.type
_entity.pdbx_description
1 polymer ?
#
loop_
_entity_poly.entity_id
_entity_poly.type
_entity_poly.pdbx_seq_one_letter_code
_entity_poly.pdbx_strand_id
1 'polypeptide(L)'
;MKIEDINDKTTVEDFLTLKKSDLLRSSSAKISGNKDELARRAFETNQTNNGVTASLSTVLVSQHSYTNDNVDIPPYNELNSGWTSDLSLLPLVSHQDVESFLIHSSHRTGDNEQMLCYRQFIRGYNFFKENYVHDLMINSIDDDCESCYIRSKCYPSMKQQGPYQQWILISKKTPVVVFKANCSCPAGLGEGCTHIAGLLFKLEACAQEKENTACTSKPCNWNKGGKRKKDPQEVLNISFKKLKYGGNEPCANEKKNKFIVKNSITDQGQDFLSLLTAKLGNLNYSPAIFDLVAPSCEVYDINSDINVVNFEEVETSEYLHFESDNYIDIMSIVQKEPPINETILLDKFVNIPQTVIDEIEKRTLGQSENQLWFDTRKFRITSSNFHSIVSRKKADVDKLVQSFSKPGKVINAAPLIWGRKHEPIARKKYIAHRRLKYGEKNFVKECGIFLCDKFGFLGASPDGLVKKCTKLGEEKCVLEIKCPWKWRMKTIREACASKDFFLEIDEQNNMQLKKSHKYFSQIQGQMGICKYENCDLVIYLLNDFLTVEVKFDKLYWENMEQKLIEFYKENMVPHIVSCSQSLQSVDD
;
A
#
# COMPACT_ATOMS: atom_id res chain seq x y z
N MET A 1 4.33 -22.05 5.63
CA MET A 1 5.02 -23.13 6.34
C MET A 1 4.47 -24.48 5.86
N LYS A 2 5.24 -25.57 5.87
CA LYS A 2 4.74 -26.96 5.72
C LYS A 2 4.73 -27.66 7.09
N ILE A 3 3.97 -28.74 7.26
CA ILE A 3 3.94 -29.51 8.54
C ILE A 3 5.36 -29.99 8.92
N GLU A 4 6.17 -30.34 7.92
CA GLU A 4 7.56 -30.80 8.08
C GLU A 4 8.50 -29.71 8.64
N ASP A 5 8.10 -28.43 8.57
CA ASP A 5 8.89 -27.29 9.07
C ASP A 5 8.56 -26.96 10.54
N ILE A 6 7.61 -27.66 11.16
CA ILE A 6 7.15 -27.43 12.53
C ILE A 6 8.17 -28.00 13.51
N ASN A 7 8.65 -27.15 14.41
CA ASN A 7 9.58 -27.50 15.49
C ASN A 7 9.18 -26.83 16.82
N ASP A 8 10.00 -27.04 17.84
CA ASP A 8 9.90 -26.45 19.18
C ASP A 8 9.94 -24.91 19.22
N LYS A 9 10.31 -24.26 18.11
CA LYS A 9 10.47 -22.79 17.98
C LYS A 9 9.41 -22.12 17.11
N THR A 10 8.40 -22.87 16.67
CA THR A 10 7.34 -22.41 15.75
C THR A 10 6.26 -21.64 16.53
N THR A 11 5.91 -20.42 16.15
CA THR A 11 4.96 -19.54 16.87
C THR A 11 3.49 -19.78 16.47
N VAL A 12 2.51 -19.28 17.25
CA VAL A 12 1.07 -19.36 16.92
C VAL A 12 0.77 -18.71 15.56
N GLU A 13 1.43 -17.60 15.27
CA GLU A 13 1.35 -16.88 14.00
C GLU A 13 1.83 -17.74 12.83
N ASP A 14 2.84 -18.58 13.03
CA ASP A 14 3.33 -19.50 12.00
C ASP A 14 2.27 -20.56 11.66
N PHE A 15 1.52 -21.04 12.66
CA PHE A 15 0.37 -21.94 12.45
C PHE A 15 -0.77 -21.28 11.67
N LEU A 16 -0.99 -19.97 11.83
CA LEU A 16 -1.99 -19.24 11.03
C LEU A 16 -1.62 -19.19 9.53
N THR A 17 -0.35 -19.39 9.19
CA THR A 17 0.11 -19.48 7.80
C THR A 17 -0.13 -20.84 7.14
N LEU A 18 -0.47 -21.89 7.93
CA LEU A 18 -0.78 -23.22 7.41
C LEU A 18 -2.15 -23.27 6.72
N LYS A 19 -2.31 -24.21 5.78
CA LYS A 19 -3.63 -24.48 5.18
C LYS A 19 -4.53 -25.15 6.22
N LYS A 20 -5.83 -24.96 6.09
CA LYS A 20 -6.82 -25.59 6.99
C LYS A 20 -6.68 -27.11 6.99
N SER A 21 -6.39 -27.73 5.85
CA SER A 21 -6.10 -29.17 5.74
C SER A 21 -4.90 -29.62 6.56
N ASP A 22 -3.89 -28.77 6.68
CA ASP A 22 -2.60 -29.11 7.30
C ASP A 22 -2.70 -28.94 8.82
N LEU A 23 -3.44 -27.92 9.28
CA LEU A 23 -3.83 -27.73 10.68
C LEU A 23 -4.65 -28.91 11.24
N LEU A 24 -5.51 -29.51 10.40
CA LEU A 24 -6.31 -30.67 10.78
C LEU A 24 -5.48 -31.97 10.82
N ARG A 25 -4.38 -32.05 10.05
CA ARG A 25 -3.45 -33.20 10.07
C ARG A 25 -2.45 -33.13 11.22
N SER A 26 -2.11 -31.93 11.70
CA SER A 26 -1.17 -31.73 12.80
C SER A 26 -1.78 -31.83 14.21
N SER A 27 -3.11 -31.99 14.32
CA SER A 27 -3.85 -32.02 15.59
C SER A 27 -4.59 -33.35 15.75
N SER A 28 -4.33 -34.08 16.84
CA SER A 28 -5.13 -35.24 17.27
C SER A 28 -6.46 -34.85 17.96
N ALA A 29 -6.76 -33.54 18.04
CA ALA A 29 -7.92 -32.97 18.71
C ALA A 29 -9.11 -32.64 17.76
N LYS A 30 -10.22 -32.21 18.35
CA LYS A 30 -11.53 -31.98 17.70
C LYS A 30 -11.42 -31.06 16.46
N ILE A 31 -11.89 -31.57 15.31
CA ILE A 31 -11.65 -31.09 13.93
C ILE A 31 -12.61 -29.93 13.52
N SER A 32 -13.42 -29.39 14.44
CA SER A 32 -14.40 -28.33 14.16
C SER A 32 -13.97 -26.95 14.71
N GLY A 33 -14.11 -25.91 13.89
CA GLY A 33 -13.78 -24.52 14.26
C GLY A 33 -13.40 -23.60 13.09
N ASN A 34 -13.29 -22.30 13.38
CA ASN A 34 -12.71 -21.31 12.47
C ASN A 34 -11.18 -21.47 12.43
N LYS A 35 -10.51 -20.82 11.46
CA LYS A 35 -9.08 -21.07 11.20
C LYS A 35 -8.19 -20.68 12.38
N ASP A 36 -8.52 -19.59 13.07
CA ASP A 36 -7.73 -19.08 14.19
C ASP A 36 -7.76 -20.03 15.38
N GLU A 37 -8.93 -20.64 15.61
CA GLU A 37 -9.11 -21.59 16.69
C GLU A 37 -8.45 -22.94 16.39
N LEU A 38 -8.45 -23.36 15.13
CA LEU A 38 -7.70 -24.54 14.68
C LEU A 38 -6.18 -24.31 14.78
N ALA A 39 -5.68 -23.11 14.46
CA ALA A 39 -4.26 -22.77 14.57
C ALA A 39 -3.77 -22.75 16.02
N ARG A 40 -4.58 -22.19 16.95
CA ARG A 40 -4.29 -22.24 18.38
C ARG A 40 -4.23 -23.67 18.92
N ARG A 41 -5.22 -24.50 18.61
CA ARG A 41 -5.25 -25.90 19.08
C ARG A 41 -4.11 -26.73 18.50
N ALA A 42 -3.73 -26.50 17.24
CA ALA A 42 -2.60 -27.18 16.61
C ALA A 42 -1.26 -26.80 17.27
N PHE A 43 -1.09 -25.52 17.65
CA PHE A 43 0.07 -25.05 18.40
C PHE A 43 0.11 -25.64 19.82
N GLU A 44 -1.02 -25.65 20.53
CA GLU A 44 -1.13 -26.25 21.87
C GLU A 44 -0.82 -27.76 21.85
N THR A 45 -1.31 -28.49 20.85
CA THR A 45 -1.05 -29.93 20.69
C THR A 45 0.43 -30.20 20.42
N ASN A 46 1.09 -29.35 19.62
CA ASN A 46 2.53 -29.44 19.34
C ASN A 46 3.38 -29.18 20.59
N GLN A 47 2.97 -28.23 21.45
CA GLN A 47 3.61 -27.99 22.74
C GLN A 47 3.49 -29.22 23.66
N THR A 48 2.31 -29.87 23.69
CA THR A 48 2.09 -31.07 24.51
C THR A 48 2.86 -32.30 24.04
N ASN A 49 3.05 -32.49 22.72
CA ASN A 49 3.81 -33.62 22.17
C ASN A 49 5.33 -33.49 22.37
N ASN A 50 5.86 -32.27 22.54
CA ASN A 50 7.26 -32.00 22.85
C ASN A 50 7.57 -31.99 24.37
N GLY A 51 6.68 -32.55 25.20
CA GLY A 51 6.91 -32.70 26.63
C GLY A 51 6.61 -31.45 27.47
N VAL A 52 5.99 -30.42 26.91
CA VAL A 52 5.48 -29.28 27.68
C VAL A 52 4.05 -29.61 28.12
N THR A 53 3.93 -30.26 29.28
CA THR A 53 2.63 -30.45 29.94
C THR A 53 2.13 -29.12 30.50
N ALA A 54 1.08 -28.57 29.92
CA ALA A 54 0.17 -27.68 30.64
C ALA A 54 -1.24 -27.77 30.06
N SER A 55 -2.12 -28.46 30.78
CA SER A 55 -3.55 -28.47 30.52
C SER A 55 -4.16 -27.09 30.73
N LEU A 56 -5.24 -26.83 29.98
CA LEU A 56 -6.10 -25.66 30.09
C LEU A 56 -6.62 -25.45 31.53
N SER A 57 -5.98 -24.54 32.26
CA SER A 57 -6.59 -23.73 33.34
C SER A 57 -5.63 -22.71 33.98
N THR A 58 -4.34 -22.68 33.63
CA THR A 58 -3.34 -21.84 34.32
C THR A 58 -2.58 -20.91 33.37
N VAL A 59 -3.27 -20.20 32.48
CA VAL A 59 -2.70 -19.05 31.75
C VAL A 59 -2.89 -17.78 32.59
N LEU A 60 -2.26 -17.77 33.75
CA LEU A 60 -1.99 -16.57 34.51
C LEU A 60 -0.51 -16.63 34.89
N VAL A 61 0.25 -15.69 34.35
CA VAL A 61 1.51 -15.22 34.94
C VAL A 61 2.61 -16.28 35.03
N SER A 62 3.45 -16.40 33.99
CA SER A 62 4.77 -17.02 34.17
C SER A 62 5.69 -16.04 34.91
N GLN A 63 5.96 -16.41 36.16
CA GLN A 63 6.96 -15.84 37.06
C GLN A 63 8.37 -16.11 36.53
N HIS A 64 9.15 -15.05 36.36
CA HIS A 64 10.61 -15.10 36.49
C HIS A 64 11.01 -13.84 37.25
N SER A 65 11.66 -14.01 38.41
CA SER A 65 12.34 -12.95 39.15
C SER A 65 13.42 -12.35 38.25
N TYR A 66 13.48 -11.01 38.22
CA TYR A 66 14.50 -10.28 37.49
C TYR A 66 15.60 -9.91 38.48
N THR A 67 16.73 -10.61 38.42
CA THR A 67 17.93 -10.23 39.16
C THR A 67 18.75 -9.26 38.31
N ASN A 68 18.72 -7.99 38.66
CA ASN A 68 19.73 -7.04 38.20
C ASN A 68 20.31 -6.36 39.45
N ASP A 69 21.61 -6.51 39.66
CA ASP A 69 22.39 -5.92 40.75
C ASP A 69 21.78 -6.10 42.16
N ASN A 70 21.93 -7.29 42.76
CA ASN A 70 21.71 -7.59 44.19
C ASN A 70 20.36 -7.20 44.83
N VAL A 71 19.33 -6.85 44.04
CA VAL A 71 17.96 -6.59 44.53
C VAL A 71 16.97 -7.48 43.80
N ASP A 72 16.17 -8.26 44.55
CA ASP A 72 15.14 -9.14 44.01
C ASP A 72 13.91 -8.30 43.63
N ILE A 73 13.67 -8.11 42.33
CA ILE A 73 12.56 -7.30 41.83
C ILE A 73 11.27 -8.14 41.88
N PRO A 74 10.24 -7.72 42.64
CA PRO A 74 8.99 -8.47 42.76
C PRO A 74 8.24 -8.50 41.41
N PRO A 75 7.62 -9.64 41.05
CA PRO A 75 6.76 -9.74 39.87
C PRO A 75 5.62 -8.72 39.87
N TYR A 76 5.27 -8.19 38.69
CA TYR A 76 4.21 -7.17 38.54
C TYR A 76 2.88 -7.55 39.24
N ASN A 77 2.51 -8.83 39.26
CA ASN A 77 1.23 -9.29 39.82
C ASN A 77 1.22 -9.34 41.36
N GLU A 78 2.39 -9.21 42.00
CA GLU A 78 2.52 -9.15 43.45
C GLU A 78 2.45 -7.69 43.96
N LEU A 79 2.56 -6.70 43.06
CA LEU A 79 2.50 -5.27 43.36
C LEU A 79 1.05 -4.77 43.50
N ASN A 80 0.43 -5.10 44.63
CA ASN A 80 -0.95 -4.71 44.95
C ASN A 80 -1.09 -3.27 45.50
N SER A 81 -0.01 -2.66 45.98
CA SER A 81 0.02 -1.31 46.58
C SER A 81 1.26 -0.53 46.08
N GLY A 82 1.41 0.75 46.47
CA GLY A 82 2.57 1.58 46.07
C GLY A 82 2.46 2.23 44.69
N TRP A 83 1.30 2.17 44.05
CA TRP A 83 1.04 2.85 42.77
C TRP A 83 0.64 4.30 42.99
N THR A 84 1.38 5.23 42.41
CA THR A 84 1.08 6.67 42.43
C THR A 84 0.92 7.23 41.03
N SER A 85 0.05 8.23 40.89
CA SER A 85 -0.07 9.04 39.67
C SER A 85 0.83 10.27 39.70
N ASP A 86 1.73 10.38 40.68
CA ASP A 86 2.71 11.46 40.74
C ASP A 86 3.75 11.28 39.63
N LEU A 87 3.61 12.12 38.61
CA LEU A 87 4.45 12.08 37.42
C LEU A 87 5.86 12.64 37.69
N SER A 88 6.07 13.34 38.80
CA SER A 88 7.39 13.86 39.19
C SER A 88 8.41 12.73 39.35
N LEU A 89 7.94 11.53 39.73
CA LEU A 89 8.74 10.33 39.95
C LEU A 89 9.09 9.55 38.68
N LEU A 90 8.51 9.91 37.51
CA LEU A 90 8.81 9.22 36.25
C LEU A 90 10.27 9.41 35.81
N PRO A 91 10.94 8.35 35.31
CA PRO A 91 12.28 8.46 34.74
C PRO A 91 12.30 9.37 33.52
N LEU A 92 13.45 10.01 33.27
CA LEU A 92 13.67 10.88 32.12
C LEU A 92 13.96 10.04 30.88
N VAL A 93 12.90 9.53 30.25
CA VAL A 93 13.01 8.75 29.01
C VAL A 93 13.36 9.68 27.85
N SER A 94 14.51 9.44 27.22
CA SER A 94 14.92 10.17 26.02
C SER A 94 14.41 9.49 24.75
N HIS A 95 14.48 10.22 23.63
CA HIS A 95 14.20 9.65 22.32
C HIS A 95 15.05 8.40 22.03
N GLN A 96 16.34 8.48 22.36
CA GLN A 96 17.29 7.42 22.12
C GLN A 96 16.96 6.16 22.92
N ASP A 97 16.35 6.30 24.10
CA ASP A 97 15.86 5.17 24.90
C ASP A 97 14.66 4.49 24.23
N VAL A 98 13.73 5.28 23.67
CA VAL A 98 12.57 4.76 22.92
C VAL A 98 13.02 4.01 21.66
N GLU A 99 13.96 4.58 20.90
CA GLU A 99 14.56 3.92 19.73
C GLU A 99 15.34 2.67 20.13
N SER A 100 16.13 2.74 21.20
CA SER A 100 16.88 1.58 21.71
C SER A 100 15.97 0.43 22.09
N PHE A 101 14.82 0.72 22.73
CA PHE A 101 13.88 -0.32 23.11
C PHE A 101 13.11 -0.91 21.92
N LEU A 102 12.61 -0.07 21.02
CA LEU A 102 11.72 -0.52 19.94
C LEU A 102 12.48 -1.00 18.69
N ILE A 103 13.64 -0.42 18.40
CA ILE A 103 14.38 -0.68 17.15
C ILE A 103 15.60 -1.55 17.41
N HIS A 104 16.30 -1.36 18.54
CA HIS A 104 17.63 -1.95 18.78
C HIS A 104 17.70 -3.01 19.90
N SER A 105 16.56 -3.37 20.52
CA SER A 105 16.55 -4.36 21.59
C SER A 105 16.72 -5.80 21.08
N SER A 106 17.80 -6.43 21.51
CA SER A 106 18.24 -7.77 21.09
C SER A 106 17.47 -8.94 21.70
N HIS A 107 16.69 -8.72 22.77
CA HIS A 107 16.00 -9.79 23.49
C HIS A 107 14.74 -10.33 22.78
N ARG A 108 14.32 -9.71 21.68
CA ARG A 108 13.09 -10.07 20.94
C ARG A 108 13.31 -10.95 19.72
N THR A 109 14.57 -11.28 19.41
CA THR A 109 15.10 -12.42 18.60
C THR A 109 16.46 -12.03 18.03
N GLY A 110 17.34 -13.03 17.88
CA GLY A 110 18.72 -12.85 17.44
C GLY A 110 18.80 -12.43 15.97
N ASP A 111 18.98 -11.14 15.75
CA ASP A 111 19.78 -10.52 14.69
C ASP A 111 19.73 -9.01 14.94
N ASN A 112 20.87 -8.39 15.24
CA ASN A 112 21.01 -6.94 15.47
C ASN A 112 20.74 -6.08 14.21
N GLU A 113 20.12 -6.64 13.16
CA GLU A 113 20.01 -6.03 11.83
C GLU A 113 18.57 -5.86 11.31
N GLN A 114 17.54 -6.35 12.02
CA GLN A 114 16.15 -6.18 11.59
C GLN A 114 15.42 -5.14 12.45
N MET A 115 15.06 -3.99 11.85
CA MET A 115 14.23 -2.92 12.45
C MET A 115 12.77 -3.36 12.66
N LEU A 116 12.55 -4.44 13.41
CA LEU A 116 11.30 -5.21 13.40
C LEU A 116 10.10 -4.44 13.96
N CYS A 117 10.28 -3.65 15.04
CA CYS A 117 9.19 -2.84 15.58
C CYS A 117 9.15 -1.41 15.01
N TYR A 118 9.84 -1.11 13.90
CA TYR A 118 9.78 0.21 13.27
C TYR A 118 8.35 0.63 12.89
N ARG A 119 7.50 -0.33 12.49
CA ARG A 119 6.09 -0.05 12.20
C ARG A 119 5.33 0.38 13.45
N GLN A 120 5.62 -0.25 14.59
CA GLN A 120 5.01 0.02 15.89
C GLN A 120 5.56 1.31 16.49
N PHE A 121 6.83 1.63 16.25
CA PHE A 121 7.42 2.93 16.55
C PHE A 121 6.65 4.05 15.83
N ILE A 122 6.47 3.96 14.50
CA ILE A 122 5.72 4.97 13.74
C ILE A 122 4.26 5.07 14.18
N ARG A 123 3.58 3.93 14.40
CA ARG A 123 2.16 3.92 14.79
C ARG A 123 1.94 4.31 16.24
N GLY A 124 2.87 3.97 17.13
CA GLY A 124 2.80 4.24 18.56
C GLY A 124 2.80 5.72 18.85
N TYR A 125 3.55 6.50 18.07
CA TYR A 125 3.52 7.95 18.18
C TYR A 125 2.12 8.55 17.95
N ASN A 126 1.33 7.99 17.02
CA ASN A 126 -0.04 8.43 16.81
C ASN A 126 -0.92 8.11 18.02
N PHE A 127 -0.75 6.94 18.64
CA PHE A 127 -1.49 6.57 19.86
C PHE A 127 -1.18 7.54 21.02
N PHE A 128 0.06 7.99 21.13
CA PHE A 128 0.43 9.05 22.06
C PHE A 128 -0.23 10.39 21.68
N LYS A 129 -0.02 10.90 20.46
CA LYS A 129 -0.50 12.22 20.02
C LYS A 129 -2.03 12.34 20.00
N GLU A 130 -2.72 11.24 19.72
CA GLU A 130 -4.19 11.16 19.70
C GLU A 130 -4.77 10.83 21.08
N ASN A 131 -3.93 10.79 22.14
CA ASN A 131 -4.32 10.55 23.53
C ASN A 131 -5.06 9.22 23.75
N TYR A 132 -4.55 8.12 23.20
CA TYR A 132 -5.07 6.77 23.48
C TYR A 132 -4.52 6.17 24.78
N VAL A 133 -3.43 6.72 25.33
CA VAL A 133 -2.78 6.26 26.58
C VAL A 133 -3.26 7.08 27.77
N HIS A 134 -3.76 6.42 28.81
CA HIS A 134 -4.40 7.00 29.99
C HIS A 134 -3.94 6.30 31.27
N ASP A 135 -4.36 6.85 32.42
CA ASP A 135 -4.15 6.26 33.74
C ASP A 135 -2.69 5.88 33.99
N LEU A 136 -1.77 6.80 33.69
CA LEU A 136 -0.35 6.58 33.88
C LEU A 136 -0.03 6.55 35.38
N MET A 137 0.55 5.45 35.85
CA MET A 137 0.93 5.27 37.24
C MET A 137 2.32 4.66 37.33
N ILE A 138 3.07 5.02 38.37
CA ILE A 138 4.38 4.49 38.69
C ILE A 138 4.34 3.76 40.04
N ASN A 139 5.13 2.71 40.15
CA ASN A 139 5.46 2.03 41.39
C ASN A 139 6.99 1.96 41.48
N SER A 140 7.56 2.62 42.49
CA SER A 140 9.01 2.72 42.68
C SER A 140 9.66 1.42 43.14
N ILE A 141 8.87 0.38 43.46
CA ILE A 141 9.27 -0.86 44.14
C ILE A 141 9.75 -0.57 45.58
N ASP A 142 10.86 0.14 45.69
CA ASP A 142 11.44 0.70 46.92
C ASP A 142 12.07 2.07 46.60
N ASP A 143 12.27 2.91 47.61
CA ASP A 143 12.90 4.23 47.45
C ASP A 143 14.34 4.10 46.95
N ASP A 144 15.06 3.06 47.41
CA ASP A 144 16.44 2.76 47.01
C ASP A 144 16.56 1.90 45.74
N CYS A 145 15.44 1.35 45.22
CA CYS A 145 15.47 0.50 44.04
C CYS A 145 15.74 1.33 42.78
N GLU A 146 16.70 0.91 41.97
CA GLU A 146 17.08 1.61 40.73
C GLU A 146 16.11 1.34 39.57
N SER A 147 15.13 0.46 39.77
CA SER A 147 14.10 0.13 38.79
C SER A 147 12.73 0.56 39.28
N CYS A 148 11.79 0.75 38.36
CA CYS A 148 10.39 1.00 38.68
C CYS A 148 9.46 0.33 37.68
N TYR A 149 8.24 0.08 38.11
CA TYR A 149 7.16 -0.31 37.21
C TYR A 149 6.32 0.90 36.81
N ILE A 150 5.98 0.99 35.54
CA ILE A 150 5.03 1.97 35.03
C ILE A 150 3.88 1.22 34.38
N ARG A 151 2.64 1.54 34.75
CA ARG A 151 1.44 0.99 34.11
C ARG A 151 0.55 2.08 33.54
N SER A 152 -0.25 1.71 32.55
CA SER A 152 -1.26 2.58 31.96
C SER A 152 -2.35 1.76 31.27
N LYS A 153 -3.39 2.46 30.82
CA LYS A 153 -4.45 1.94 29.96
C LYS A 153 -4.30 2.50 28.55
N CYS A 154 -4.44 1.66 27.54
CA CYS A 154 -4.40 2.08 26.15
C CYS A 154 -5.67 1.66 25.43
N TYR A 155 -6.46 2.63 24.94
CA TYR A 155 -7.66 2.27 24.18
C TYR A 155 -7.30 1.68 22.81
N PRO A 156 -8.08 0.71 22.32
CA PRO A 156 -7.94 0.23 20.95
C PRO A 156 -8.37 1.31 19.96
N SER A 157 -7.73 1.33 18.79
CA SER A 157 -8.09 2.20 17.66
C SER A 157 -9.41 1.79 16.99
N MET A 158 -9.84 0.54 17.16
CA MET A 158 -11.11 0.00 16.69
C MET A 158 -12.09 -0.23 17.84
N LYS A 159 -13.39 -0.32 17.53
CA LYS A 159 -14.46 -0.50 18.54
C LYS A 159 -14.31 -1.88 19.22
N GLN A 160 -14.02 -1.88 20.52
CA GLN A 160 -13.89 -3.06 21.38
C GLN A 160 -14.42 -2.74 22.79
N GLN A 161 -14.63 -3.78 23.62
CA GLN A 161 -15.30 -3.68 24.92
C GLN A 161 -14.51 -2.96 26.03
N GLY A 162 -13.27 -2.51 25.80
CA GLY A 162 -12.51 -1.76 26.82
C GLY A 162 -11.05 -1.44 26.42
N PRO A 163 -10.32 -0.69 27.27
CA PRO A 163 -8.90 -0.41 27.06
C PRO A 163 -8.02 -1.61 27.42
N TYR A 164 -6.90 -1.76 26.72
CA TYR A 164 -5.84 -2.71 27.08
C TYR A 164 -5.08 -2.21 28.31
N GLN A 165 -4.78 -3.12 29.23
CA GLN A 165 -3.85 -2.84 30.33
C GLN A 165 -2.43 -3.06 29.83
N GLN A 166 -1.53 -2.15 30.17
CA GLN A 166 -0.13 -2.28 29.79
C GLN A 166 0.79 -1.83 30.92
N TRP A 167 1.95 -2.45 31.01
CA TRP A 167 2.97 -2.12 31.99
C TRP A 167 4.37 -2.36 31.44
N ILE A 168 5.33 -1.63 31.98
CA ILE A 168 6.77 -1.77 31.68
C ILE A 168 7.58 -1.76 32.97
N LEU A 169 8.68 -2.50 32.98
CA LEU A 169 9.74 -2.45 33.98
C LEU A 169 10.91 -1.66 33.38
N ILE A 170 11.33 -0.58 34.05
CA ILE A 170 12.26 0.39 33.48
C ILE A 170 13.23 0.92 34.54
N SER A 171 14.47 1.20 34.14
CA SER A 171 15.48 1.82 35.00
C SER A 171 15.14 3.28 35.32
N LYS A 172 15.43 3.70 36.56
CA LYS A 172 15.37 5.10 37.01
C LYS A 172 16.64 5.88 36.59
N LYS A 173 17.74 5.19 36.28
CA LYS A 173 19.02 5.80 35.86
C LYS A 173 19.07 6.08 34.36
N THR A 174 19.85 7.09 33.98
CA THR A 174 20.19 7.41 32.58
C THR A 174 21.51 6.73 32.18
N PRO A 175 21.62 6.10 30.99
CA PRO A 175 20.57 5.94 29.96
C PRO A 175 19.46 5.00 30.43
N VAL A 176 18.22 5.31 30.03
CA VAL A 176 17.06 4.58 30.53
C VAL A 176 16.89 3.27 29.76
N VAL A 177 16.97 2.16 30.48
CA VAL A 177 16.78 0.82 29.92
C VAL A 177 15.39 0.29 30.30
N VAL A 178 14.63 -0.15 29.31
CA VAL A 178 13.36 -0.87 29.52
C VAL A 178 13.65 -2.36 29.53
N PHE A 179 13.53 -2.99 30.70
CA PHE A 179 13.86 -4.39 30.92
C PHE A 179 12.76 -5.34 30.45
N LYS A 180 11.48 -4.94 30.59
CA LYS A 180 10.33 -5.75 30.18
C LYS A 180 9.14 -4.89 29.85
N ALA A 181 8.30 -5.33 28.92
CA ALA A 181 7.01 -4.72 28.67
C ALA A 181 5.91 -5.76 28.41
N ASN A 182 4.69 -5.46 28.83
CA ASN A 182 3.54 -6.32 28.58
C ASN A 182 2.28 -5.50 28.32
N CYS A 183 1.46 -5.98 27.40
CA CYS A 183 0.17 -5.39 27.08
C CYS A 183 -0.88 -6.50 26.98
N SER A 184 -2.11 -6.25 27.43
CA SER A 184 -3.20 -7.23 27.34
C SER A 184 -3.81 -7.34 25.93
N CYS A 185 -3.18 -6.73 24.92
CA CYS A 185 -3.59 -6.87 23.52
C CYS A 185 -3.06 -8.19 22.91
N PRO A 186 -3.64 -8.66 21.79
CA PRO A 186 -3.19 -9.90 21.15
C PRO A 186 -1.69 -9.94 20.80
N ALA A 187 -1.09 -8.78 20.50
CA ALA A 187 0.34 -8.66 20.17
C ALA A 187 1.23 -8.37 21.38
N GLY A 188 0.69 -8.38 22.60
CA GLY A 188 1.39 -7.93 23.80
C GLY A 188 2.47 -8.88 24.32
N LEU A 189 2.43 -10.16 23.93
CA LEU A 189 3.46 -11.15 24.25
C LEU A 189 4.83 -10.80 23.62
N GLY A 190 4.84 -10.06 22.51
CA GLY A 190 6.07 -9.60 21.87
C GLY A 190 6.67 -8.33 22.50
N GLU A 191 6.10 -7.83 23.59
CA GLU A 191 6.56 -6.64 24.36
C GLU A 191 6.62 -5.32 23.56
N GLY A 192 6.42 -5.33 22.24
CA GLY A 192 6.72 -4.23 21.30
C GLY A 192 5.52 -3.79 20.48
N CYS A 193 4.31 -4.08 20.97
CA CYS A 193 3.08 -3.70 20.29
C CYS A 193 2.93 -2.17 20.20
N THR A 194 2.05 -1.70 19.30
CA THR A 194 1.75 -0.27 19.11
C THR A 194 1.34 0.44 20.40
N HIS A 195 0.69 -0.27 21.34
CA HIS A 195 0.27 0.30 22.63
C HIS A 195 1.48 0.59 23.53
N ILE A 196 2.43 -0.35 23.64
CA ILE A 196 3.69 -0.14 24.39
C ILE A 196 4.49 1.00 23.76
N ALA A 197 4.57 1.05 22.43
CA ALA A 197 5.21 2.17 21.76
C ALA A 197 4.53 3.51 22.11
N GLY A 198 3.20 3.57 22.15
CA GLY A 198 2.47 4.75 22.60
C GLY A 198 2.76 5.14 24.05
N LEU A 199 2.95 4.17 24.96
CA LEU A 199 3.36 4.43 26.34
C LEU A 199 4.75 5.07 26.40
N LEU A 200 5.71 4.56 25.63
CA LEU A 200 7.08 5.07 25.63
C LEU A 200 7.15 6.51 25.11
N PHE A 201 6.44 6.83 24.04
CA PHE A 201 6.32 8.23 23.56
C PHE A 201 5.61 9.14 24.57
N LYS A 202 4.65 8.61 25.35
CA LYS A 202 4.04 9.37 26.44
C LYS A 202 5.04 9.69 27.55
N LEU A 203 5.92 8.76 27.88
CA LEU A 203 6.98 8.96 28.88
C LEU A 203 8.04 9.95 28.39
N GLU A 204 8.46 9.85 27.14
CA GLU A 204 9.38 10.80 26.50
C GLU A 204 8.83 12.23 26.57
N ALA A 205 7.56 12.44 26.20
CA ALA A 205 6.93 13.75 26.27
C ALA A 205 6.84 14.28 27.71
N CYS A 206 6.56 13.41 28.68
CA CYS A 206 6.59 13.79 30.10
C CYS A 206 8.00 14.23 30.55
N ALA A 207 9.07 13.61 30.03
CA ALA A 207 10.44 13.98 30.34
C ALA A 207 10.82 15.34 29.72
N GLN A 208 10.48 15.57 28.45
CA GLN A 208 10.73 16.85 27.76
C GLN A 208 10.04 18.04 28.43
N GLU A 209 8.83 17.85 28.97
CA GLU A 209 8.14 18.93 29.69
C GLU A 209 8.72 19.18 31.09
N LYS A 210 9.32 18.17 31.76
CA LYS A 210 10.07 18.38 33.02
C LYS A 210 11.29 19.26 32.80
N GLU A 211 12.00 19.10 31.68
CA GLU A 211 13.16 19.93 31.33
C GLU A 211 12.77 21.38 30.96
N ASN A 212 11.56 21.59 30.46
CA ASN A 212 11.11 22.87 29.89
C ASN A 212 10.24 23.73 30.83
N THR A 213 10.03 23.36 32.11
CA THR A 213 9.07 24.08 32.99
C THR A 213 9.64 24.53 34.33
N ALA A 214 9.49 25.82 34.65
CA ALA A 214 9.65 26.38 36.00
C ALA A 214 8.47 26.02 36.90
N CYS A 215 8.76 25.80 38.19
CA CYS A 215 8.00 25.03 39.18
C CYS A 215 6.56 25.47 39.58
N THR A 216 5.88 26.42 38.93
CA THR A 216 4.64 27.01 39.52
C THR A 216 3.41 27.21 38.63
N SER A 217 3.35 26.80 37.36
CA SER A 217 2.32 27.40 36.47
C SER A 217 1.30 26.52 35.73
N LYS A 218 1.12 25.21 35.96
CA LYS A 218 0.00 24.48 35.30
C LYS A 218 -0.72 23.42 36.16
N PRO A 219 -2.07 23.37 36.15
CA PRO A 219 -2.85 22.29 36.76
C PRO A 219 -2.66 20.96 36.02
N CYS A 220 -2.74 19.85 36.76
CA CYS A 220 -2.52 18.48 36.29
C CYS A 220 -3.52 18.07 35.18
N ASN A 221 -3.13 18.27 33.92
CA ASN A 221 -3.91 17.88 32.73
C ASN A 221 -3.53 16.48 32.20
N TRP A 222 -2.53 15.84 32.78
CA TRP A 222 -1.89 14.64 32.26
C TRP A 222 -2.75 13.38 32.29
N ASN A 223 -3.63 13.27 33.29
CA ASN A 223 -4.61 12.18 33.43
C ASN A 223 -6.00 12.55 32.90
N LYS A 224 -6.18 13.74 32.31
CA LYS A 224 -7.41 14.10 31.62
C LYS A 224 -7.32 13.62 30.19
N GLY A 225 -7.75 12.38 29.95
CA GLY A 225 -7.97 11.88 28.60
C GLY A 225 -8.84 12.85 27.80
N GLY A 226 -8.44 13.17 26.58
CA GLY A 226 -9.27 14.00 25.70
C GLY A 226 -10.66 13.38 25.54
N LYS A 227 -11.72 14.19 25.65
CA LYS A 227 -13.07 13.71 25.38
C LYS A 227 -13.11 13.14 23.95
N ARG A 228 -13.46 11.85 23.81
CA ARG A 228 -13.60 11.17 22.51
C ARG A 228 -14.69 11.78 21.62
N LYS A 229 -15.60 12.59 22.19
CA LYS A 229 -16.49 13.45 21.44
C LYS A 229 -15.68 14.64 20.93
N LYS A 230 -15.08 14.48 19.75
CA LYS A 230 -14.85 15.66 18.90
C LYS A 230 -16.24 16.20 18.57
N ASP A 231 -16.46 17.47 18.85
CA ASP A 231 -17.69 18.11 18.39
C ASP A 231 -17.74 17.98 16.86
N PRO A 232 -18.90 17.66 16.27
CA PRO A 232 -19.03 17.61 14.83
C PRO A 232 -18.59 18.95 14.25
N GLN A 233 -17.64 18.91 13.31
CA GLN A 233 -17.16 20.09 12.60
C GLN A 233 -17.58 19.97 11.15
N GLU A 234 -17.92 21.10 10.54
CA GLU A 234 -18.08 21.19 9.09
C GLU A 234 -16.84 20.65 8.38
N VAL A 235 -17.01 19.95 7.27
CA VAL A 235 -15.91 19.29 6.53
C VAL A 235 -14.78 20.27 6.17
N LEU A 236 -15.12 21.52 5.86
CA LEU A 236 -14.17 22.60 5.58
C LEU A 236 -13.26 22.94 6.77
N ASN A 237 -13.75 22.70 7.98
CA ASN A 237 -13.06 22.96 9.24
C ASN A 237 -12.32 21.71 9.76
N ILE A 238 -12.42 20.56 9.07
CA ILE A 238 -11.68 19.34 9.41
C ILE A 238 -10.27 19.38 8.78
N SER A 239 -9.26 19.34 9.63
CA SER A 239 -7.85 19.31 9.22
C SER A 239 -7.31 17.87 9.20
N PHE A 240 -7.12 17.29 8.01
CA PHE A 240 -6.42 16.00 7.84
C PHE A 240 -4.91 16.23 7.75
N LYS A 241 -4.19 16.09 8.87
CA LYS A 241 -2.72 16.19 8.91
C LYS A 241 -2.14 14.82 9.24
N LYS A 242 -1.15 14.37 8.46
CA LYS A 242 -0.38 13.17 8.77
C LYS A 242 0.65 13.53 9.84
N LEU A 243 0.45 13.01 11.05
CA LEU A 243 1.41 13.16 12.14
C LEU A 243 2.74 12.48 11.74
N LYS A 244 3.84 13.21 11.89
CA LYS A 244 5.21 12.70 11.71
C LYS A 244 6.02 13.07 12.95
N TYR A 245 6.68 12.08 13.53
CA TYR A 245 7.65 12.32 14.60
C TYR A 245 8.85 13.12 14.03
N GLY A 246 9.32 14.14 14.75
CA GLY A 246 10.48 14.97 14.35
C GLY A 246 10.26 15.96 13.20
N GLY A 247 9.02 16.10 12.69
CA GLY A 247 8.67 17.19 11.78
C GLY A 247 8.41 18.48 12.55
N ASN A 248 8.88 19.63 12.05
CA ASN A 248 8.52 20.93 12.61
C ASN A 248 6.99 21.01 12.80
N GLU A 249 6.53 21.48 13.97
CA GLU A 249 5.14 21.92 14.08
C GLU A 249 4.94 23.02 13.02
N PRO A 250 4.05 22.82 12.05
CA PRO A 250 3.83 23.83 11.03
C PRO A 250 3.32 25.08 11.73
N CYS A 251 4.01 26.20 11.47
CA CYS A 251 3.64 27.52 11.95
C CYS A 251 2.13 27.72 11.75
N ALA A 252 1.43 28.33 12.70
CA ALA A 252 -0.05 28.45 12.71
C ALA A 252 -0.67 29.06 11.42
N ASN A 253 0.17 29.60 10.52
CA ASN A 253 -0.17 30.16 9.22
C ASN A 253 0.03 29.23 8.01
N GLU A 254 0.40 27.97 8.17
CA GLU A 254 0.43 27.03 7.03
C GLU A 254 -0.99 26.62 6.65
N LYS A 255 -1.50 27.35 5.64
CA LYS A 255 -2.70 27.13 4.81
C LYS A 255 -3.67 26.11 5.41
N LYS A 256 -4.70 26.62 6.10
CA LYS A 256 -5.99 25.92 6.25
C LYS A 256 -6.27 25.23 4.91
N ASN A 257 -6.65 23.95 4.95
CA ASN A 257 -7.09 23.24 3.74
C ASN A 257 -8.10 24.15 3.04
N LYS A 258 -7.66 24.87 2.00
CA LYS A 258 -8.57 25.26 0.95
C LYS A 258 -8.97 23.92 0.39
N PHE A 259 -10.06 23.36 0.90
CA PHE A 259 -11.00 22.74 0.00
C PHE A 259 -11.22 23.80 -1.06
N ILE A 260 -10.44 23.69 -2.14
CA ILE A 260 -10.90 24.15 -3.42
C ILE A 260 -12.06 23.19 -3.67
N VAL A 261 -13.22 23.53 -3.12
CA VAL A 261 -14.43 23.42 -3.92
C VAL A 261 -13.99 24.12 -5.20
N LYS A 262 -13.79 23.34 -6.26
CA LYS A 262 -13.78 23.92 -7.58
C LYS A 262 -15.18 24.53 -7.69
N ASN A 263 -15.30 25.77 -7.25
CA ASN A 263 -16.26 26.69 -7.79
C ASN A 263 -15.78 26.92 -9.22
N SER A 264 -16.00 25.92 -10.08
CA SER A 264 -16.60 26.24 -11.35
C SER A 264 -17.94 26.84 -10.96
N ILE A 265 -17.98 28.17 -10.83
CA ILE A 265 -19.24 28.88 -10.96
C ILE A 265 -19.62 28.64 -12.42
N THR A 266 -20.42 27.62 -12.64
CA THR A 266 -21.49 27.70 -13.61
C THR A 266 -22.76 27.70 -12.76
N ASP A 267 -23.52 28.76 -12.97
CA ASP A 267 -24.60 29.32 -12.17
C ASP A 267 -25.81 28.39 -11.96
N GLN A 268 -25.69 27.28 -11.21
CA GLN A 268 -26.83 26.38 -10.93
C GLN A 268 -26.88 25.87 -9.49
N GLY A 269 -26.83 26.80 -8.53
CA GLY A 269 -26.89 26.50 -7.10
C GLY A 269 -28.28 26.18 -6.52
N GLN A 270 -29.34 26.03 -7.32
CA GLN A 270 -30.71 25.97 -6.76
C GLN A 270 -31.44 24.63 -6.74
N ASP A 271 -31.01 23.54 -7.40
CA ASP A 271 -31.95 22.42 -7.61
C ASP A 271 -31.64 21.07 -6.91
N PHE A 272 -30.67 21.02 -5.99
CA PHE A 272 -30.46 19.76 -5.23
C PHE A 272 -31.65 19.43 -4.32
N LEU A 273 -32.21 20.44 -3.65
CA LEU A 273 -33.29 20.23 -2.67
C LEU A 273 -34.61 19.86 -3.35
N SER A 274 -34.94 20.48 -4.48
CA SER A 274 -36.18 20.19 -5.23
C SER A 274 -36.12 18.82 -5.91
N LEU A 275 -34.97 18.45 -6.50
CA LEU A 275 -34.76 17.12 -7.07
C LEU A 275 -34.85 16.00 -6.01
N LEU A 276 -34.31 16.26 -4.82
CA LEU A 276 -34.39 15.34 -3.68
C LEU A 276 -35.84 15.21 -3.20
N THR A 277 -36.58 16.32 -3.10
CA THR A 277 -37.98 16.35 -2.64
C THR A 277 -38.91 15.64 -3.63
N ALA A 278 -38.73 15.84 -4.94
CA ALA A 278 -39.51 15.17 -5.98
C ALA A 278 -39.31 13.64 -6.00
N LYS A 279 -38.07 13.17 -5.80
CA LYS A 279 -37.79 11.72 -5.73
C LYS A 279 -38.32 11.07 -4.46
N LEU A 280 -38.32 11.80 -3.35
CA LEU A 280 -38.82 11.31 -2.06
C LEU A 280 -40.35 11.35 -1.98
N GLY A 281 -41.01 12.30 -2.65
CA GLY A 281 -42.48 12.38 -2.72
C GLY A 281 -43.15 11.28 -3.55
N ASN A 282 -42.42 10.63 -4.45
CA ASN A 282 -42.90 9.52 -5.29
C ASN A 282 -42.70 8.12 -4.66
N LEU A 283 -42.38 8.05 -3.38
CA LEU A 283 -42.22 6.79 -2.66
C LEU A 283 -43.54 6.39 -1.99
N ASN A 284 -43.87 5.10 -2.00
CA ASN A 284 -45.06 4.54 -1.33
C ASN A 284 -44.96 4.50 0.22
N TYR A 285 -43.92 5.11 0.79
CA TYR A 285 -43.65 5.17 2.23
C TYR A 285 -43.14 6.56 2.57
N SER A 286 -43.51 7.11 3.74
CA SER A 286 -42.98 8.40 4.19
C SER A 286 -41.49 8.28 4.56
N PRO A 287 -40.57 8.96 3.86
CA PRO A 287 -39.16 8.95 4.21
C PRO A 287 -38.92 9.76 5.49
N ALA A 288 -38.18 9.19 6.45
CA ALA A 288 -37.91 9.80 7.76
C ALA A 288 -37.25 11.20 7.72
N ILE A 289 -36.75 11.63 6.55
CA ILE A 289 -36.16 12.95 6.37
C ILE A 289 -37.22 14.05 6.29
N PHE A 290 -38.46 13.77 5.87
CA PHE A 290 -39.55 14.75 5.90
C PHE A 290 -40.08 14.98 7.32
N ASP A 291 -39.87 14.06 8.26
CA ASP A 291 -40.16 14.29 9.68
C ASP A 291 -39.13 15.23 10.34
N LEU A 292 -37.92 15.35 9.76
CA LEU A 292 -36.86 16.25 10.21
C LEU A 292 -36.97 17.66 9.61
N VAL A 293 -37.66 17.77 8.47
CA VAL A 293 -37.86 19.03 7.74
C VAL A 293 -39.36 19.33 7.77
N ALA A 294 -39.84 19.83 8.91
CA ALA A 294 -41.26 20.15 9.09
C ALA A 294 -41.76 21.11 7.99
N PRO A 295 -43.00 20.95 7.49
CA PRO A 295 -43.54 21.78 6.43
C PRO A 295 -44.04 23.09 7.03
N SER A 296 -43.21 24.13 6.93
CA SER A 296 -43.69 25.49 7.01
C SER A 296 -43.14 26.29 5.85
N CYS A 297 -43.57 25.96 4.63
CA CYS A 297 -43.47 26.87 3.51
C CYS A 297 -44.84 26.98 2.86
N GLU A 298 -45.53 28.07 3.18
CA GLU A 298 -46.64 28.58 2.38
C GLU A 298 -46.11 28.88 0.97
N VAL A 299 -46.88 28.48 -0.04
CA VAL A 299 -46.53 28.61 -1.47
C VAL A 299 -46.36 30.08 -1.83
N TYR A 300 -45.14 30.49 -2.18
CA TYR A 300 -44.85 31.81 -2.74
C TYR A 300 -44.96 31.75 -4.27
N ASP A 301 -45.78 32.62 -4.87
CA ASP A 301 -45.95 32.74 -6.32
C ASP A 301 -44.81 33.58 -6.92
N ILE A 302 -43.90 32.89 -7.61
CA ILE A 302 -42.69 33.43 -8.24
C ILE A 302 -43.01 34.48 -9.33
N ASN A 303 -44.24 34.50 -9.86
CA ASN A 303 -44.64 35.47 -10.88
C ASN A 303 -44.83 36.90 -10.35
N SER A 304 -44.71 37.12 -9.03
CA SER A 304 -44.83 38.43 -8.40
C SER A 304 -43.50 39.10 -8.02
N ASP A 305 -42.36 38.46 -8.33
CA ASP A 305 -41.05 38.99 -7.95
C ASP A 305 -40.55 40.04 -8.96
N ILE A 306 -40.49 41.29 -8.48
CA ILE A 306 -40.05 42.48 -9.22
C ILE A 306 -38.57 42.47 -9.63
N ASN A 307 -37.81 41.41 -9.29
CA ASN A 307 -36.37 41.30 -9.55
C ASN A 307 -36.00 40.38 -10.72
N VAL A 308 -36.96 39.83 -11.47
CA VAL A 308 -36.66 39.02 -12.66
C VAL A 308 -36.37 39.94 -13.85
N VAL A 309 -35.11 40.32 -14.03
CA VAL A 309 -34.69 41.29 -15.08
C VAL A 309 -34.12 40.62 -16.34
N ASN A 310 -33.98 39.29 -16.41
CA ASN A 310 -33.60 38.65 -17.67
C ASN A 310 -33.96 37.17 -17.72
N PHE A 311 -34.38 36.72 -18.90
CA PHE A 311 -34.36 35.32 -19.28
C PHE A 311 -33.06 35.06 -20.05
N GLU A 312 -32.23 34.14 -19.55
CA GLU A 312 -31.17 33.52 -20.36
C GLU A 312 -31.62 32.10 -20.68
N GLU A 313 -31.76 31.84 -21.98
CA GLU A 313 -31.95 30.50 -22.51
C GLU A 313 -30.57 29.83 -22.57
N VAL A 314 -30.37 28.78 -21.76
CA VAL A 314 -29.08 28.08 -21.67
C VAL A 314 -29.26 26.64 -22.15
N GLU A 315 -28.62 26.30 -23.28
CA GLU A 315 -28.51 24.93 -23.77
C GLU A 315 -27.64 24.08 -22.82
N THR A 316 -28.15 22.92 -22.43
CA THR A 316 -27.47 21.94 -21.59
C THR A 316 -26.62 21.00 -22.44
N SER A 317 -25.29 20.96 -22.25
CA SER A 317 -24.46 19.88 -22.81
C SER A 317 -24.17 18.80 -21.77
N GLU A 318 -24.78 17.63 -21.98
CA GLU A 318 -24.47 16.36 -21.32
C GLU A 318 -23.06 15.85 -21.69
N TYR A 319 -22.41 15.12 -20.78
CA TYR A 319 -21.14 14.37 -20.92
C TYR A 319 -19.86 15.16 -21.32
N LEU A 320 -18.83 15.11 -20.45
CA LEU A 320 -17.46 15.46 -20.83
C LEU A 320 -16.97 14.47 -21.90
N HIS A 321 -17.01 14.88 -23.17
CA HIS A 321 -16.48 14.09 -24.28
C HIS A 321 -14.96 14.22 -24.35
N PHE A 322 -14.25 13.11 -24.14
CA PHE A 322 -12.80 13.04 -24.29
C PHE A 322 -12.45 12.49 -25.68
N GLU A 323 -11.53 13.14 -26.40
CA GLU A 323 -11.11 12.68 -27.73
C GLU A 323 -10.55 11.25 -27.66
N SER A 324 -9.88 10.92 -26.56
CA SER A 324 -9.33 9.59 -26.34
C SER A 324 -10.37 8.47 -26.15
N ASP A 325 -11.65 8.78 -25.91
CA ASP A 325 -12.72 7.76 -25.87
C ASP A 325 -12.87 7.04 -27.22
N ASN A 326 -12.52 7.72 -28.32
CA ASN A 326 -12.53 7.15 -29.67
C ASN A 326 -11.37 6.17 -29.94
N TYR A 327 -10.51 5.92 -28.94
CA TYR A 327 -9.33 5.08 -29.08
C TYR A 327 -9.16 4.07 -27.94
N ILE A 328 -9.96 4.09 -26.88
CA ILE A 328 -9.74 3.21 -25.73
C ILE A 328 -10.35 1.82 -25.96
N ASP A 329 -11.67 1.76 -26.17
CA ASP A 329 -12.37 0.48 -26.36
C ASP A 329 -12.55 0.16 -27.85
N ILE A 330 -11.62 -0.62 -28.39
CA ILE A 330 -11.64 -1.08 -29.79
C ILE A 330 -12.98 -1.73 -30.15
N MET A 331 -13.61 -2.49 -29.25
CA MET A 331 -14.88 -3.16 -29.58
C MET A 331 -16.05 -2.20 -29.62
N SER A 332 -16.13 -1.28 -28.67
CA SER A 332 -17.20 -0.26 -28.69
C SER A 332 -17.10 0.60 -29.95
N ILE A 333 -15.89 0.89 -30.42
CA ILE A 333 -15.64 1.59 -31.67
C ILE A 333 -16.12 0.77 -32.87
N VAL A 334 -15.79 -0.53 -32.91
CA VAL A 334 -16.19 -1.42 -34.02
C VAL A 334 -17.72 -1.57 -34.09
N GLN A 335 -18.40 -1.57 -32.94
CA GLN A 335 -19.86 -1.72 -32.86
C GLN A 335 -20.63 -0.47 -33.28
N LYS A 336 -20.07 0.73 -33.07
CA LYS A 336 -20.75 2.00 -33.37
C LYS A 336 -20.77 2.37 -34.87
N GLU A 337 -19.88 1.79 -35.68
CA GLU A 337 -19.74 2.11 -37.10
C GLU A 337 -20.02 0.87 -37.98
N PRO A 338 -21.26 0.67 -38.46
CA PRO A 338 -21.54 -0.32 -39.50
C PRO A 338 -21.31 0.29 -40.92
N PRO A 339 -20.56 -0.36 -41.85
CA PRO A 339 -19.84 -1.63 -41.78
C PRO A 339 -18.31 -1.43 -41.70
N ILE A 340 -17.71 -1.57 -40.52
CA ILE A 340 -16.24 -1.65 -40.41
C ILE A 340 -15.75 -2.95 -41.07
N ASN A 341 -15.09 -2.81 -42.22
CA ASN A 341 -14.25 -3.86 -42.80
C ASN A 341 -12.83 -3.82 -42.20
N GLU A 342 -12.04 -4.84 -42.45
CA GLU A 342 -10.67 -4.99 -41.92
C GLU A 342 -9.77 -3.77 -42.20
N THR A 343 -9.94 -3.14 -43.37
CA THR A 343 -9.17 -1.97 -43.79
C THR A 343 -9.51 -0.73 -42.96
N ILE A 344 -10.81 -0.44 -42.79
CA ILE A 344 -11.28 0.71 -42.00
C ILE A 344 -10.82 0.59 -40.54
N LEU A 345 -10.88 -0.62 -39.98
CA LEU A 345 -10.43 -0.87 -38.61
C LEU A 345 -8.95 -0.54 -38.44
N LEU A 346 -8.13 -1.01 -39.38
CA LEU A 346 -6.69 -0.80 -39.33
C LEU A 346 -6.35 0.69 -39.48
N ASP A 347 -6.95 1.37 -40.45
CA ASP A 347 -6.68 2.79 -40.75
C ASP A 347 -7.02 3.69 -39.55
N LYS A 348 -8.06 3.36 -38.77
CA LYS A 348 -8.46 4.11 -37.57
C LYS A 348 -7.42 4.12 -36.45
N PHE A 349 -6.57 3.08 -36.40
CA PHE A 349 -5.52 2.95 -35.39
C PHE A 349 -4.12 3.19 -35.96
N VAL A 350 -4.01 3.77 -37.14
CA VAL A 350 -2.75 4.23 -37.72
C VAL A 350 -2.66 5.75 -37.53
N ASN A 351 -1.46 6.25 -37.20
CA ASN A 351 -1.18 7.67 -36.98
C ASN A 351 -2.09 8.35 -35.94
N ILE A 352 -2.03 7.87 -34.68
CA ILE A 352 -2.78 8.49 -33.57
C ILE A 352 -2.13 9.85 -33.20
N PRO A 353 -2.94 10.92 -33.03
CA PRO A 353 -2.42 12.22 -32.59
C PRO A 353 -1.71 12.13 -31.23
N GLN A 354 -0.57 12.83 -31.08
CA GLN A 354 0.19 12.82 -29.84
C GLN A 354 -0.62 13.35 -28.64
N THR A 355 -1.53 14.30 -28.86
CA THR A 355 -2.45 14.82 -27.84
C THR A 355 -3.33 13.73 -27.24
N VAL A 356 -3.89 12.87 -28.10
CA VAL A 356 -4.70 11.72 -27.71
C VAL A 356 -3.86 10.69 -26.96
N ILE A 357 -2.64 10.41 -27.41
CA ILE A 357 -1.73 9.47 -26.73
C ILE A 357 -1.39 9.97 -25.32
N ASP A 358 -1.07 11.26 -25.19
CA ASP A 358 -0.78 11.88 -23.89
C ASP A 358 -2.01 11.88 -22.96
N GLU A 359 -3.21 12.00 -23.53
CA GLU A 359 -4.46 11.93 -22.78
C GLU A 359 -4.74 10.50 -22.29
N ILE A 360 -4.58 9.50 -23.16
CA ILE A 360 -4.69 8.07 -22.80
C ILE A 360 -3.71 7.73 -21.68
N GLU A 361 -2.44 8.15 -21.79
CA GLU A 361 -1.43 7.91 -20.76
C GLU A 361 -1.86 8.46 -19.40
N LYS A 362 -2.33 9.72 -19.36
CA LYS A 362 -2.80 10.37 -18.13
C LYS A 362 -4.03 9.69 -17.56
N ARG A 363 -5.02 9.36 -18.41
CA ARG A 363 -6.27 8.73 -17.98
C ARG A 363 -6.07 7.29 -17.51
N THR A 364 -4.98 6.64 -17.91
CA THR A 364 -4.64 5.25 -17.55
C THR A 364 -3.55 5.14 -16.45
N LEU A 365 -3.20 6.25 -15.79
CA LEU A 365 -2.31 6.27 -14.62
C LEU A 365 -2.80 5.32 -13.52
N GLY A 366 -1.87 4.72 -12.77
CA GLY A 366 -2.15 3.69 -11.76
C GLY A 366 -2.19 2.25 -12.32
N GLN A 367 -2.12 2.09 -13.65
CA GLN A 367 -1.99 0.80 -14.35
C GLN A 367 -2.95 -0.27 -13.82
N SER A 368 -2.44 -1.22 -13.02
CA SER A 368 -3.25 -2.32 -12.47
C SER A 368 -4.36 -1.90 -11.51
N GLU A 369 -4.35 -0.66 -11.02
CA GLU A 369 -5.40 -0.06 -10.20
C GLU A 369 -6.43 0.74 -11.02
N ASN A 370 -6.26 0.82 -12.34
CA ASN A 370 -7.09 1.63 -13.24
C ASN A 370 -7.80 0.76 -14.28
N GLN A 371 -9.14 0.77 -14.27
CA GLN A 371 -9.94 -0.04 -15.20
C GLN A 371 -9.72 0.37 -16.66
N LEU A 372 -9.58 1.67 -16.94
CA LEU A 372 -9.34 2.20 -18.28
C LEU A 372 -8.02 1.69 -18.88
N TRP A 373 -7.03 1.41 -18.02
CA TRP A 373 -5.78 0.80 -18.45
C TRP A 373 -6.00 -0.64 -18.96
N PHE A 374 -6.89 -1.41 -18.33
CA PHE A 374 -7.26 -2.74 -18.82
C PHE A 374 -8.07 -2.65 -20.12
N ASP A 375 -9.01 -1.71 -20.21
CA ASP A 375 -9.87 -1.53 -21.38
C ASP A 375 -9.04 -1.12 -22.60
N THR A 376 -8.12 -0.17 -22.43
CA THR A 376 -7.19 0.27 -23.49
C THR A 376 -6.32 -0.88 -24.01
N ARG A 377 -5.97 -1.86 -23.16
CA ARG A 377 -5.12 -3.00 -23.53
C ARG A 377 -5.87 -4.10 -24.27
N LYS A 378 -7.20 -4.15 -24.15
CA LYS A 378 -8.02 -5.17 -24.79
C LYS A 378 -7.89 -5.04 -26.30
N PHE A 379 -7.69 -6.16 -26.98
CA PHE A 379 -7.42 -6.23 -28.44
C PHE A 379 -6.17 -5.48 -28.92
N ARG A 380 -5.36 -4.88 -28.04
CA ARG A 380 -4.05 -4.30 -28.39
C ARG A 380 -2.91 -5.27 -28.07
N ILE A 381 -1.85 -5.21 -28.87
CA ILE A 381 -0.62 -5.94 -28.58
C ILE A 381 0.25 -5.08 -27.67
N THR A 382 0.56 -5.58 -26.48
CA THR A 382 1.39 -4.84 -25.51
C THR A 382 2.80 -5.38 -25.41
N SER A 383 3.75 -4.55 -24.98
CA SER A 383 5.18 -4.90 -24.93
C SER A 383 5.49 -6.20 -24.19
N SER A 384 4.73 -6.53 -23.14
CA SER A 384 4.86 -7.80 -22.39
C SER A 384 4.56 -9.06 -23.23
N ASN A 385 3.86 -8.91 -24.36
CA ASN A 385 3.45 -9.98 -25.27
C ASN A 385 4.28 -10.00 -26.57
N PHE A 386 5.18 -9.04 -26.79
CA PHE A 386 5.94 -8.96 -28.05
C PHE A 386 6.77 -10.21 -28.30
N HIS A 387 7.46 -10.70 -27.27
CA HIS A 387 8.28 -11.92 -27.39
C HIS A 387 7.44 -13.12 -27.83
N SER A 388 6.27 -13.32 -27.22
CA SER A 388 5.39 -14.45 -27.57
C SER A 388 4.88 -14.41 -29.00
N ILE A 389 4.91 -13.25 -29.67
CA ILE A 389 4.54 -13.12 -31.08
C ILE A 389 5.74 -13.38 -31.98
N VAL A 390 6.90 -12.79 -31.67
CA VAL A 390 8.09 -12.91 -32.55
C VAL A 390 8.81 -14.25 -32.42
N SER A 391 8.67 -14.95 -31.29
CA SER A 391 9.26 -16.27 -31.05
C SER A 391 8.26 -17.42 -31.28
N ARG A 392 7.05 -17.13 -31.77
CA ARG A 392 5.96 -18.11 -31.88
C ARG A 392 6.24 -19.18 -32.93
N LYS A 393 5.70 -20.37 -32.70
CA LYS A 393 5.50 -21.38 -33.74
C LYS A 393 4.11 -21.17 -34.38
N LYS A 394 3.95 -21.49 -35.67
CA LYS A 394 2.72 -21.22 -36.43
C LYS A 394 1.45 -21.88 -35.83
N ALA A 395 1.57 -23.00 -35.12
CA ALA A 395 0.41 -23.76 -34.63
C ALA A 395 -0.31 -23.16 -33.40
N ASP A 396 0.24 -22.12 -32.76
CA ASP A 396 -0.27 -21.57 -31.48
C ASP A 396 -1.05 -20.25 -31.62
N VAL A 397 -1.41 -19.84 -32.84
CA VAL A 397 -1.97 -18.52 -33.15
C VAL A 397 -3.32 -18.28 -32.47
N ASP A 398 -4.29 -19.20 -32.59
CA ASP A 398 -5.66 -18.96 -32.13
C ASP A 398 -5.75 -18.72 -30.61
N LYS A 399 -5.02 -19.53 -29.83
CA LYS A 399 -4.98 -19.40 -28.37
C LYS A 399 -4.36 -18.06 -27.95
N LEU A 400 -3.33 -17.61 -28.67
CA LEU A 400 -2.67 -16.35 -28.42
C LEU A 400 -3.58 -15.18 -28.78
N VAL A 401 -4.24 -15.20 -29.94
CA VAL A 401 -5.20 -14.18 -30.38
C VAL A 401 -6.34 -14.04 -29.35
N GLN A 402 -6.96 -15.16 -28.96
CA GLN A 402 -8.03 -15.15 -27.96
C GLN A 402 -7.60 -14.61 -26.58
N SER A 403 -6.30 -14.62 -26.27
CA SER A 403 -5.80 -14.11 -24.99
C SER A 403 -5.84 -12.59 -24.90
N PHE A 404 -5.83 -11.88 -26.03
CA PHE A 404 -5.92 -10.42 -26.10
C PHE A 404 -7.36 -9.89 -25.94
N SER A 405 -8.36 -10.73 -26.19
CA SER A 405 -9.79 -10.40 -26.11
C SER A 405 -10.36 -10.56 -24.70
N LYS A 406 -9.71 -11.37 -23.87
CA LYS A 406 -10.21 -11.71 -22.52
C LYS A 406 -9.68 -10.71 -21.49
N PRO A 407 -10.53 -10.20 -20.56
CA PRO A 407 -10.04 -9.44 -19.44
C PRO A 407 -9.00 -10.28 -18.69
N GLY A 408 -7.86 -9.67 -18.35
CA GLY A 408 -6.77 -10.37 -17.69
C GLY A 408 -7.28 -11.09 -16.46
N LYS A 409 -7.27 -12.43 -16.45
CA LYS A 409 -7.70 -13.20 -15.27
C LYS A 409 -6.91 -12.68 -14.06
N VAL A 410 -7.60 -12.39 -12.96
CA VAL A 410 -6.94 -12.12 -11.67
C VAL A 410 -6.34 -13.44 -11.20
N ILE A 411 -5.15 -13.75 -11.70
CA ILE A 411 -4.42 -14.95 -11.33
C ILE A 411 -3.70 -14.64 -10.02
N ASN A 412 -4.20 -15.21 -8.92
CA ASN A 412 -3.54 -15.18 -7.61
C ASN A 412 -2.33 -16.14 -7.57
N ALA A 413 -1.42 -16.01 -8.53
CA ALA A 413 -0.19 -16.78 -8.56
C ALA A 413 0.86 -16.11 -7.68
N ALA A 414 1.57 -16.90 -6.88
CA ALA A 414 2.61 -16.40 -5.96
C ALA A 414 3.62 -15.46 -6.64
N PRO A 415 4.10 -15.70 -7.88
CA PRO A 415 5.00 -14.77 -8.56
C PRO A 415 4.40 -13.38 -8.83
N LEU A 416 3.11 -13.29 -9.18
CA LEU A 416 2.44 -12.02 -9.48
C LEU A 416 2.20 -11.21 -8.20
N ILE A 417 1.72 -11.87 -7.15
CA ILE A 417 1.54 -11.26 -5.82
C ILE A 417 2.89 -10.76 -5.28
N TRP A 418 3.94 -11.57 -5.45
CA TRP A 418 5.29 -11.20 -5.06
C TRP A 418 5.80 -9.96 -5.80
N GLY A 419 5.66 -9.93 -7.13
CA GLY A 419 6.03 -8.79 -7.96
C GLY A 419 5.36 -7.50 -7.48
N ARG A 420 4.02 -7.49 -7.44
CA ARG A 420 3.22 -6.33 -7.00
C ARG A 420 3.61 -5.83 -5.60
N LYS A 421 3.89 -6.75 -4.67
CA LYS A 421 4.28 -6.38 -3.29
C LYS A 421 5.67 -5.74 -3.21
N HIS A 422 6.62 -6.19 -4.02
CA HIS A 422 8.03 -5.78 -3.90
C HIS A 422 8.45 -4.70 -4.89
N GLU A 423 7.69 -4.47 -5.96
CA GLU A 423 7.99 -3.44 -6.95
C GLU A 423 8.10 -2.02 -6.32
N PRO A 424 7.19 -1.56 -5.42
CA PRO A 424 7.36 -0.26 -4.76
C PRO A 424 8.60 -0.21 -3.84
N ILE A 425 9.02 -1.34 -3.28
CA ILE A 425 10.23 -1.44 -2.44
C ILE A 425 11.47 -1.33 -3.32
N ALA A 426 11.50 -2.06 -4.43
CA ALA A 426 12.57 -2.03 -5.41
C ALA A 426 12.74 -0.63 -6.02
N ARG A 427 11.64 0.06 -6.35
CA ARG A 427 11.64 1.45 -6.84
C ARG A 427 12.28 2.40 -5.84
N LYS A 428 11.91 2.32 -4.55
CA LYS A 428 12.53 3.13 -3.48
C LYS A 428 14.02 2.82 -3.31
N LYS A 429 14.40 1.54 -3.35
CA LYS A 429 15.79 1.10 -3.26
C LYS A 429 16.62 1.60 -4.44
N TYR A 430 16.06 1.59 -5.65
CA TYR A 430 16.68 2.16 -6.85
C TYR A 430 16.95 3.66 -6.72
N ILE A 431 15.96 4.46 -6.30
CA ILE A 431 16.13 5.91 -6.08
C ILE A 431 17.23 6.18 -5.04
N ALA A 432 17.23 5.45 -3.92
CA ALA A 432 18.25 5.59 -2.89
C ALA A 432 19.65 5.17 -3.38
N HIS A 433 19.75 4.03 -4.08
CA HIS A 433 21.00 3.52 -4.61
C HIS A 433 21.64 4.49 -5.61
N ARG A 434 20.86 5.06 -6.55
CA ARG A 434 21.39 6.03 -7.52
C ARG A 434 21.89 7.31 -6.84
N ARG A 435 21.14 7.82 -5.84
CA ARG A 435 21.54 9.00 -5.06
C ARG A 435 22.83 8.76 -4.28
N LEU A 436 22.96 7.61 -3.60
CA LEU A 436 24.12 7.31 -2.76
C LEU A 436 25.37 6.97 -3.57
N LYS A 437 25.23 6.20 -4.66
CA LYS A 437 26.37 5.69 -5.44
C LYS A 437 26.90 6.69 -6.46
N TYR A 438 26.01 7.45 -7.11
CA TYR A 438 26.37 8.33 -8.22
C TYR A 438 26.15 9.82 -7.91
N GLY A 439 25.58 10.15 -6.74
CA GLY A 439 25.23 11.53 -6.38
C GLY A 439 24.07 12.09 -7.22
N GLU A 440 23.35 11.24 -7.95
CA GLU A 440 22.31 11.67 -8.88
C GLU A 440 20.99 11.92 -8.16
N LYS A 441 20.37 13.07 -8.45
CA LYS A 441 18.98 13.33 -8.04
C LYS A 441 18.06 12.74 -9.11
N ASN A 442 17.63 11.50 -8.89
CA ASN A 442 16.73 10.82 -9.82
C ASN A 442 15.28 11.04 -9.41
N PHE A 443 14.47 11.43 -10.38
CA PHE A 443 13.02 11.50 -10.24
C PHE A 443 12.40 10.36 -11.05
N VAL A 444 11.59 9.54 -10.38
CA VAL A 444 10.82 8.47 -11.04
C VAL A 444 9.37 8.88 -11.06
N LYS A 445 8.82 9.07 -12.25
CA LYS A 445 7.40 9.35 -12.49
C LYS A 445 6.68 8.05 -12.84
N GLU A 446 5.55 7.78 -12.19
CA GLU A 446 4.64 6.72 -12.64
C GLU A 446 3.97 7.14 -13.96
N CYS A 447 3.59 6.16 -14.77
CA CYS A 447 2.96 6.40 -16.07
C CYS A 447 1.86 5.39 -16.38
N GLY A 448 0.95 5.77 -17.27
CA GLY A 448 -0.11 4.90 -17.78
C GLY A 448 0.38 3.99 -18.93
N ILE A 449 -0.50 3.75 -19.91
CA ILE A 449 -0.12 3.11 -21.17
C ILE A 449 0.19 4.16 -22.23
N PHE A 450 1.31 3.97 -22.93
CA PHE A 450 1.66 4.67 -24.14
C PHE A 450 1.21 3.83 -25.34
N LEU A 451 0.54 4.46 -26.30
CA LEU A 451 0.28 3.86 -27.60
C LEU A 451 1.39 4.26 -28.57
N CYS A 452 1.73 3.38 -29.51
CA CYS A 452 2.60 3.74 -30.63
C CYS A 452 1.88 4.77 -31.51
N ASP A 453 2.56 5.84 -31.87
CA ASP A 453 2.03 6.93 -32.69
C ASP A 453 1.64 6.45 -34.09
N LYS A 454 2.52 5.69 -34.74
CA LYS A 454 2.26 5.15 -36.08
C LYS A 454 1.25 4.01 -36.07
N PHE A 455 1.29 3.17 -35.04
CA PHE A 455 0.54 1.92 -34.96
C PHE A 455 -0.13 1.79 -33.59
N GLY A 456 -1.21 2.53 -33.38
CA GLY A 456 -1.89 2.63 -32.09
C GLY A 456 -2.30 1.31 -31.47
N PHE A 457 -2.48 0.25 -32.26
CA PHE A 457 -2.72 -1.11 -31.79
C PHE A 457 -1.54 -1.76 -31.05
N LEU A 458 -0.37 -1.13 -31.05
CA LEU A 458 0.79 -1.46 -30.22
C LEU A 458 0.83 -0.53 -29.00
N GLY A 459 1.10 -1.08 -27.82
CA GLY A 459 1.20 -0.29 -26.59
C GLY A 459 2.26 -0.77 -25.60
N ALA A 460 2.69 0.11 -24.70
CA ALA A 460 3.64 -0.19 -23.65
C ALA A 460 3.33 0.55 -22.34
N SER A 461 3.58 -0.12 -21.22
CA SER A 461 3.55 0.49 -19.89
C SER A 461 4.86 0.16 -19.18
N PRO A 462 5.81 1.11 -19.11
CA PRO A 462 6.97 1.01 -18.23
C PRO A 462 6.57 1.02 -16.74
N ASP A 463 7.42 0.51 -15.86
CA ASP A 463 7.21 0.58 -14.40
C ASP A 463 7.52 1.98 -13.83
N GLY A 464 8.07 2.87 -14.68
CA GLY A 464 8.25 4.28 -14.42
C GLY A 464 9.08 4.97 -15.50
N LEU A 465 9.09 6.30 -15.47
CA LEU A 465 9.94 7.15 -16.30
C LEU A 465 10.95 7.86 -15.39
N VAL A 466 12.23 7.68 -15.66
CA VAL A 466 13.30 8.27 -14.86
C VAL A 466 13.83 9.52 -15.55
N LYS A 467 13.99 10.57 -14.77
CA LYS A 467 14.79 11.73 -15.10
C LYS A 467 16.03 11.73 -14.20
N LYS A 468 17.20 11.46 -14.78
CA LYS A 468 18.49 11.44 -14.10
C LYS A 468 19.14 12.81 -14.22
N CYS A 469 19.39 13.47 -13.09
CA CYS A 469 20.18 14.71 -13.08
C CYS A 469 21.64 14.34 -12.85
N THR A 470 22.41 14.26 -13.93
CA THR A 470 23.84 13.93 -13.88
C THR A 470 24.69 15.21 -13.95
N LYS A 471 26.00 15.08 -13.73
CA LYS A 471 26.94 16.20 -13.93
C LYS A 471 27.02 16.67 -15.40
N LEU A 472 26.66 15.80 -16.33
CA LEU A 472 26.72 16.04 -17.78
C LEU A 472 25.39 16.56 -18.35
N GLY A 473 24.33 16.62 -17.54
CA GLY A 473 23.01 17.08 -17.94
C GLY A 473 21.87 16.14 -17.50
N GLU A 474 20.68 16.43 -18.02
CA GLU A 474 19.48 15.63 -17.77
C GLU A 474 19.40 14.47 -18.75
N GLU A 475 19.40 13.24 -18.23
CA GLU A 475 19.17 12.03 -19.01
C GLU A 475 17.78 11.47 -18.69
N LYS A 476 17.11 10.94 -19.72
CA LYS A 476 15.78 10.34 -19.61
C LYS A 476 15.87 8.87 -19.95
N CYS A 477 15.34 7.99 -19.10
CA CYS A 477 15.27 6.56 -19.37
C CYS A 477 13.95 5.96 -18.89
N VAL A 478 13.54 4.84 -19.48
CA VAL A 478 12.45 4.03 -18.92
C VAL A 478 12.97 3.20 -17.75
N LEU A 479 12.08 2.84 -16.82
CA LEU A 479 12.37 1.96 -15.68
C LEU A 479 11.58 0.66 -15.85
N GLU A 480 12.27 -0.46 -15.72
CA GLU A 480 11.67 -1.79 -15.65
C GLU A 480 12.16 -2.48 -14.38
N ILE A 481 11.24 -3.00 -13.57
CA ILE A 481 11.52 -3.59 -12.26
C ILE A 481 11.10 -5.06 -12.27
N LYS A 482 12.06 -5.95 -12.03
CA LYS A 482 11.81 -7.39 -11.89
C LYS A 482 12.11 -7.86 -10.49
N CYS A 483 11.09 -8.41 -9.84
CA CYS A 483 11.20 -9.13 -8.57
C CYS A 483 10.91 -10.63 -8.80
N PRO A 484 11.88 -11.45 -9.24
CA PRO A 484 11.60 -12.84 -9.61
C PRO A 484 11.41 -13.76 -8.40
N TRP A 485 10.19 -14.26 -8.20
CA TRP A 485 9.84 -15.15 -7.09
C TRP A 485 10.73 -16.41 -6.97
N LYS A 486 11.07 -17.06 -8.10
CA LYS A 486 11.91 -18.29 -8.14
C LYS A 486 13.29 -18.09 -7.49
N TRP A 487 13.86 -16.88 -7.62
CA TRP A 487 15.23 -16.57 -7.24
C TRP A 487 15.33 -15.66 -6.01
N ARG A 488 14.20 -15.34 -5.37
CA ARG A 488 14.10 -14.29 -4.34
C ARG A 488 15.06 -14.40 -3.16
N MET A 489 15.49 -15.61 -2.78
CA MET A 489 16.41 -15.86 -1.66
C MET A 489 17.88 -16.06 -2.11
N LYS A 490 18.18 -15.91 -3.40
CA LYS A 490 19.54 -16.05 -3.94
C LYS A 490 20.20 -14.68 -4.06
N THR A 491 21.52 -14.66 -4.22
CA THR A 491 22.20 -13.53 -4.84
C THR A 491 21.97 -13.54 -6.34
N ILE A 492 22.15 -12.39 -7.00
CA ILE A 492 21.96 -12.28 -8.45
C ILE A 492 23.03 -13.09 -9.19
N ARG A 493 24.26 -13.11 -8.66
CA ARG A 493 25.35 -13.94 -9.21
C ARG A 493 25.03 -15.43 -9.15
N GLU A 494 24.47 -15.92 -8.04
CA GLU A 494 24.01 -17.31 -7.94
C GLU A 494 22.84 -17.62 -8.88
N ALA A 495 21.94 -16.66 -9.09
CA ALA A 495 20.84 -16.82 -10.02
C ALA A 495 21.34 -16.90 -11.48
N CYS A 496 22.34 -16.11 -11.86
CA CYS A 496 22.98 -16.14 -13.18
C CYS A 496 23.61 -17.49 -13.54
N ALA A 497 23.98 -18.33 -12.55
CA ALA A 497 24.45 -19.69 -12.81
C ALA A 497 23.37 -20.59 -13.45
N SER A 498 22.09 -20.22 -13.33
CA SER A 498 21.00 -20.93 -13.98
C SER A 498 20.73 -20.42 -15.40
N LYS A 499 20.60 -21.34 -16.35
CA LYS A 499 20.19 -21.02 -17.73
C LYS A 499 18.83 -20.33 -17.81
N ASP A 500 17.93 -20.61 -16.86
CA ASP A 500 16.58 -20.06 -16.78
C ASP A 500 16.53 -18.61 -16.27
N PHE A 501 17.62 -18.11 -15.68
CA PHE A 501 17.66 -16.72 -15.22
C PHE A 501 17.86 -15.78 -16.41
N PHE A 502 17.26 -14.60 -16.36
CA PHE A 502 17.21 -13.70 -17.51
C PHE A 502 18.47 -12.88 -17.71
N LEU A 503 19.36 -12.83 -16.71
CA LEU A 503 20.68 -12.23 -16.85
C LEU A 503 21.75 -13.28 -17.19
N GLU A 504 22.81 -12.83 -17.83
CA GLU A 504 24.05 -13.55 -18.08
C GLU A 504 25.25 -12.69 -17.66
N ILE A 505 26.40 -13.33 -17.49
CA ILE A 505 27.68 -12.66 -17.19
C ILE A 505 28.50 -12.68 -18.48
N ASP A 506 28.93 -11.52 -18.96
CA ASP A 506 29.78 -11.39 -20.13
C ASP A 506 31.24 -11.80 -19.84
N GLU A 507 32.08 -11.82 -20.87
CA GLU A 507 33.51 -12.15 -20.75
C GLU A 507 34.27 -11.16 -19.85
N GLN A 508 33.76 -9.94 -19.70
CA GLN A 508 34.30 -8.88 -18.85
C GLN A 508 33.74 -8.93 -17.42
N ASN A 509 33.00 -9.98 -17.06
CA ASN A 509 32.37 -10.20 -15.76
C ASN A 509 31.25 -9.21 -15.40
N ASN A 510 30.68 -8.52 -16.39
CA ASN A 510 29.50 -7.67 -16.21
C ASN A 510 28.21 -8.47 -16.40
N MET A 511 27.18 -8.12 -15.63
CA MET A 511 25.87 -8.73 -15.75
C MET A 511 25.01 -7.96 -16.76
N GLN A 512 24.51 -8.66 -17.77
CA GLN A 512 23.65 -8.10 -18.81
C GLN A 512 22.39 -8.92 -19.02
N LEU A 513 21.35 -8.29 -19.58
CA LEU A 513 20.12 -8.97 -19.95
C LEU A 513 20.33 -9.81 -21.22
N LYS A 514 19.96 -11.09 -21.16
CA LYS A 514 20.00 -12.00 -22.31
C LYS A 514 19.14 -11.45 -23.46
N LYS A 515 19.75 -11.20 -24.63
CA LYS A 515 19.03 -10.72 -25.83
C LYS A 515 17.94 -11.68 -26.31
N SER A 516 18.10 -12.97 -26.03
CA SER A 516 17.12 -14.01 -26.35
C SER A 516 15.94 -14.07 -25.38
N HIS A 517 16.01 -13.40 -24.24
CA HIS A 517 14.97 -13.50 -23.21
C HIS A 517 13.81 -12.52 -23.46
N LYS A 518 12.59 -12.93 -23.11
CA LYS A 518 11.36 -12.14 -23.30
C LYS A 518 11.39 -10.71 -22.74
N TYR A 519 12.11 -10.49 -21.65
CA TYR A 519 12.26 -9.15 -21.07
C TYR A 519 13.05 -8.21 -21.98
N PHE A 520 13.98 -8.73 -22.80
CA PHE A 520 14.68 -7.91 -23.77
C PHE A 520 13.70 -7.37 -24.81
N SER A 521 12.86 -8.24 -25.40
CA SER A 521 11.80 -7.82 -26.32
C SER A 521 10.82 -6.83 -25.69
N GLN A 522 10.43 -7.05 -24.43
CA GLN A 522 9.55 -6.15 -23.69
C GLN A 522 10.17 -4.75 -23.53
N ILE A 523 11.42 -4.67 -23.09
CA ILE A 523 12.14 -3.43 -22.82
C ILE A 523 12.43 -2.66 -24.12
N GLN A 524 12.86 -3.36 -25.18
CA GLN A 524 13.01 -2.75 -26.51
C GLN A 524 11.69 -2.17 -27.02
N GLY A 525 10.57 -2.86 -26.76
CA GLY A 525 9.24 -2.37 -27.06
C GLY A 525 8.82 -1.14 -26.27
N GLN A 526 9.11 -1.09 -24.97
CA GLN A 526 8.86 0.08 -24.14
C GLN A 526 9.67 1.28 -24.64
N MET A 527 10.96 1.11 -24.91
CA MET A 527 11.83 2.17 -25.44
C MET A 527 11.39 2.67 -26.82
N GLY A 528 11.05 1.77 -27.75
CA GLY A 528 10.57 2.13 -29.08
C GLY A 528 9.26 2.92 -29.07
N ILE A 529 8.28 2.48 -28.28
CA ILE A 529 6.97 3.13 -28.18
C ILE A 529 7.06 4.47 -27.42
N CYS A 530 7.79 4.50 -26.30
CA CYS A 530 7.89 5.69 -25.47
C CYS A 530 8.93 6.70 -26.02
N LYS A 531 9.72 6.33 -27.04
CA LYS A 531 10.80 7.13 -27.65
C LYS A 531 11.92 7.47 -26.66
N TYR A 532 12.42 6.46 -25.95
CA TYR A 532 13.57 6.57 -25.04
C TYR A 532 14.73 5.72 -25.56
N GLU A 533 15.96 6.18 -25.35
CA GLU A 533 17.17 5.47 -25.83
C GLU A 533 17.75 4.49 -24.80
N ASN A 534 17.37 4.64 -23.52
CA ASN A 534 17.90 3.84 -22.42
C ASN A 534 16.78 3.33 -21.51
N CYS A 535 17.03 2.17 -20.91
CA CYS A 535 16.22 1.57 -19.86
C CYS A 535 17.11 1.18 -18.67
N ASP A 536 16.70 1.55 -17.46
CA ASP A 536 17.26 1.00 -16.23
C ASP A 536 16.43 -0.24 -15.84
N LEU A 537 17.01 -1.43 -16.01
CA LEU A 537 16.43 -2.69 -15.52
C LEU A 537 16.87 -2.92 -14.07
N VAL A 538 15.92 -2.86 -13.15
CA VAL A 538 16.13 -3.10 -11.72
C VAL A 538 15.77 -4.54 -11.38
N ILE A 539 16.69 -5.25 -10.75
CA ILE A 539 16.49 -6.59 -10.22
C ILE A 539 16.53 -6.51 -8.71
N TYR A 540 15.43 -6.92 -8.08
CA TYR A 540 15.33 -6.96 -6.62
C TYR A 540 15.07 -8.40 -6.15
N LEU A 541 16.06 -8.93 -5.44
CA LEU A 541 15.97 -10.14 -4.61
C LEU A 541 15.99 -9.70 -3.14
N LEU A 542 15.62 -10.59 -2.22
CA LEU A 542 15.71 -10.28 -0.79
C LEU A 542 17.16 -10.10 -0.35
N ASN A 543 18.06 -10.91 -0.90
CA ASN A 543 19.48 -10.95 -0.52
C ASN A 543 20.36 -10.06 -1.41
N ASP A 544 19.84 -9.51 -2.50
CA ASP A 544 20.67 -8.80 -3.48
C ASP A 544 19.86 -7.82 -4.36
N PHE A 545 20.53 -6.82 -4.91
CA PHE A 545 19.95 -5.76 -5.72
C PHE A 545 20.91 -5.31 -6.82
N LEU A 546 20.42 -5.23 -8.06
CA LEU A 546 21.21 -4.79 -9.20
C LEU A 546 20.40 -3.85 -10.09
N THR A 547 21.10 -2.91 -10.72
CA THR A 547 20.59 -2.12 -11.84
C THR A 547 21.45 -2.42 -13.06
N VAL A 548 20.81 -2.85 -14.15
CA VAL A 548 21.43 -3.12 -15.45
C VAL A 548 20.91 -2.11 -16.45
N GLU A 549 21.79 -1.40 -17.12
CA GLU A 549 21.41 -0.50 -18.21
C GLU A 549 21.18 -1.31 -19.50
N VAL A 550 20.04 -1.09 -20.16
CA VAL A 550 19.72 -1.70 -21.45
C VAL A 550 19.54 -0.58 -22.46
N LYS A 551 20.35 -0.59 -23.52
CA LYS A 551 20.31 0.39 -24.60
C LYS A 551 19.29 0.01 -25.67
N PHE A 552 18.71 1.01 -26.30
CA PHE A 552 17.81 0.81 -27.42
C PHE A 552 18.56 0.24 -28.63
N ASP A 553 18.04 -0.86 -29.16
CA ASP A 553 18.53 -1.53 -30.35
C ASP A 553 17.53 -1.28 -31.48
N LYS A 554 17.78 -0.23 -32.26
CA LYS A 554 16.88 0.23 -33.32
C LYS A 554 16.60 -0.87 -34.35
N LEU A 555 17.63 -1.59 -34.78
CA LEU A 555 17.48 -2.66 -35.76
C LEU A 555 16.65 -3.83 -35.20
N TYR A 556 16.85 -4.18 -33.93
CA TYR A 556 16.02 -5.18 -33.26
C TYR A 556 14.56 -4.72 -33.16
N TRP A 557 14.33 -3.47 -32.79
CA TRP A 557 12.98 -2.88 -32.70
C TRP A 557 12.27 -2.89 -34.05
N GLU A 558 12.89 -2.39 -35.11
CA GLU A 558 12.28 -2.33 -36.46
C GLU A 558 11.88 -3.73 -36.97
N ASN A 559 12.77 -4.73 -36.80
CA ASN A 559 12.47 -6.11 -37.16
C ASN A 559 11.34 -6.73 -36.32
N MET A 560 11.26 -6.37 -35.04
CA MET A 560 10.19 -6.82 -34.15
C MET A 560 8.87 -6.14 -34.50
N GLU A 561 8.86 -4.82 -34.65
CA GLU A 561 7.71 -4.00 -35.02
C GLU A 561 7.04 -4.50 -36.30
N GLN A 562 7.82 -4.79 -37.35
CA GLN A 562 7.29 -5.35 -38.59
C GLN A 562 6.51 -6.66 -38.35
N LYS A 563 7.07 -7.60 -37.58
CA LYS A 563 6.40 -8.87 -37.25
C LYS A 563 5.15 -8.69 -36.40
N LEU A 564 5.12 -7.66 -35.54
CA LEU A 564 3.94 -7.33 -34.74
C LEU A 564 2.82 -6.76 -35.61
N ILE A 565 3.17 -5.89 -36.57
CA ILE A 565 2.23 -5.33 -37.55
C ILE A 565 1.64 -6.43 -38.42
N GLU A 566 2.47 -7.31 -38.99
CA GLU A 566 2.03 -8.46 -39.78
C GLU A 566 1.10 -9.36 -38.97
N PHE A 567 1.48 -9.70 -37.73
CA PHE A 567 0.63 -10.51 -36.85
C PHE A 567 -0.72 -9.84 -36.57
N TYR A 568 -0.73 -8.53 -36.31
CA TYR A 568 -1.96 -7.80 -36.04
C TYR A 568 -2.90 -7.82 -37.24
N LYS A 569 -2.37 -7.50 -38.43
CA LYS A 569 -3.13 -7.50 -39.70
C LYS A 569 -3.71 -8.87 -40.02
N GLU A 570 -2.90 -9.92 -39.96
CA GLU A 570 -3.30 -11.25 -40.41
C GLU A 570 -4.17 -12.02 -39.40
N ASN A 571 -4.10 -11.69 -38.10
CA ASN A 571 -4.70 -12.54 -37.06
C ASN A 571 -5.59 -11.76 -36.09
N MET A 572 -5.20 -10.55 -35.68
CA MET A 572 -5.98 -9.77 -34.72
C MET A 572 -7.17 -9.07 -35.38
N VAL A 573 -6.95 -8.42 -36.53
CA VAL A 573 -8.00 -7.69 -37.26
C VAL A 573 -9.17 -8.61 -37.65
N PRO A 574 -8.95 -9.78 -38.30
CA PRO A 574 -10.05 -10.72 -38.61
C PRO A 574 -10.79 -11.20 -37.35
N HIS A 575 -10.06 -11.42 -36.25
CA HIS A 575 -10.66 -11.85 -34.99
C HIS A 575 -11.55 -10.78 -34.36
N ILE A 576 -11.13 -9.51 -34.38
CA ILE A 576 -11.92 -8.38 -33.86
C ILE A 576 -13.21 -8.22 -34.66
N VAL A 577 -13.12 -8.25 -35.99
CA VAL A 577 -14.28 -8.15 -36.89
C VAL A 577 -15.26 -9.31 -36.65
N SER A 578 -14.75 -10.55 -36.58
CA SER A 578 -15.56 -11.72 -36.27
C SER A 578 -16.25 -11.64 -34.91
N CYS A 579 -15.54 -11.18 -33.87
CA CYS A 579 -16.13 -10.97 -32.54
C CYS A 579 -17.26 -9.92 -32.56
N SER A 580 -17.14 -8.87 -33.37
CA SER A 580 -18.18 -7.84 -33.48
C SER A 580 -19.44 -8.40 -34.15
N GLN A 581 -19.28 -9.14 -35.24
CA GLN A 581 -20.39 -9.76 -35.96
C GLN A 581 -21.15 -10.77 -35.08
N SER A 582 -20.43 -11.57 -34.29
CA SER A 582 -21.06 -12.54 -33.37
C SER A 582 -21.86 -11.91 -32.24
N LEU A 583 -21.56 -10.65 -31.87
CA LEU A 583 -22.31 -9.94 -30.82
C LEU A 583 -23.59 -9.30 -31.37
N GLN A 584 -23.57 -8.87 -32.64
CA GLN A 584 -24.76 -8.32 -33.30
C GLN A 584 -25.84 -9.38 -33.57
N SER A 585 -25.46 -10.65 -33.77
CA SER A 585 -26.40 -11.75 -34.05
C SER A 585 -27.10 -12.36 -32.82
N VAL A 586 -26.89 -11.81 -31.62
CA VAL A 586 -27.48 -12.32 -30.36
C VAL A 586 -28.62 -11.43 -29.86
N ASP A 587 -28.74 -10.21 -30.40
CA ASP A 587 -29.80 -9.24 -30.06
C ASP A 587 -30.95 -9.21 -31.10
N ASP A 588 -30.89 -10.08 -32.12
CA ASP A 588 -31.99 -10.43 -33.05
C ASP A 588 -32.55 -11.82 -32.70
#